data_AF-A0A453DZ00-F1
#
_entry.id   AF-A0A453DZ00-F1
#
_cell.length_a   1.000
_cell.length_b   1.000
_cell.length_c   1.000
_cell.angle_alpha   90.00
_cell.angle_beta   90.00
_cell.angle_gamma   90.00
#
_symmetry.space_group_name_H-M   'P 1'
#
loop_
_entity.id
_entity.type
_entity.pdbx_description
1 polymer ?
#
loop_
_entity_poly.entity_id
_entity_poly.type
_entity_poly.pdbx_seq_one_letter_code
_entity_poly.pdbx_strand_id
1 'polypeptide(L)'
;VRVYTAEEVSSELEAAKVEYLERCVRVAGARRKKAKSKAAAGAATIVLPKLLHWHMRCFADDVESLLEWVHSQLPRATRAPELKRAIRELLHRGRPPAPEKMVEIEPYDADFRYLLPLVS
;
A
#
# COMPACT_ATOMS: atom_id res chain seq x y z
N VAL A 1 8.84 -7.98 32.71
CA VAL A 1 7.77 -7.03 32.33
C VAL A 1 8.37 -6.07 31.32
N ARG A 2 7.79 -5.95 30.11
CA ARG A 2 8.15 -4.85 29.21
C ARG A 2 7.39 -3.61 29.67
N VAL A 3 8.09 -2.56 30.03
CA VAL A 3 7.50 -1.25 30.33
C VAL A 3 7.55 -0.47 29.03
N TYR A 4 6.39 -0.01 28.57
CA TYR A 4 6.27 0.78 27.35
C TYR A 4 6.03 2.24 27.72
N THR A 5 6.90 3.12 27.26
CA THR A 5 6.68 4.56 27.29
C THR A 5 5.77 4.99 26.13
N ALA A 6 5.11 6.13 26.26
CA ALA A 6 4.27 6.66 25.19
C ALA A 6 5.05 6.85 23.87
N GLU A 7 6.33 7.22 23.97
CA GLU A 7 7.23 7.39 22.83
C GLU A 7 7.54 6.05 22.13
N GLU A 8 7.84 5.01 22.90
CA GLU A 8 8.08 3.66 22.36
C GLU A 8 6.84 3.12 21.64
N VAL A 9 5.64 3.30 22.22
CA VAL A 9 4.38 2.89 21.58
C VAL A 9 4.16 3.65 20.27
N SER A 10 4.36 4.96 20.27
CA SER A 10 4.22 5.78 19.05
C SER A 10 5.20 5.32 17.97
N SER A 11 6.45 5.04 18.35
CA SER A 11 7.49 4.55 17.43
C SER A 11 7.13 3.20 16.81
N GLU A 12 6.66 2.25 17.63
CA GLU A 12 6.23 0.93 17.15
C GLU A 12 5.02 1.03 16.22
N LEU A 13 4.04 1.89 16.53
CA LEU A 13 2.88 2.13 15.66
C LEU A 13 3.27 2.73 14.31
N GLU A 14 4.18 3.72 14.31
CA GLU A 14 4.69 4.32 13.08
C GLU A 14 5.44 3.30 12.22
N ALA A 15 6.29 2.46 12.84
CA ALA A 15 7.00 1.39 12.15
C ALA A 15 6.03 0.36 11.56
N ALA A 16 5.02 -0.07 12.33
CA ALA A 16 4.02 -1.04 11.89
C ALA A 16 3.16 -0.51 10.73
N LYS A 17 2.77 0.76 10.77
CA LYS A 17 2.03 1.43 9.68
C LYS A 17 2.85 1.41 8.39
N VAL A 18 4.13 1.79 8.45
CA VAL A 18 5.02 1.79 7.27
C VAL A 18 5.17 0.36 6.73
N GLU A 19 5.45 -0.61 7.59
CA GLU A 19 5.60 -2.01 7.18
C GLU A 19 4.33 -2.56 6.53
N TYR A 20 3.16 -2.23 7.09
CA TYR A 20 1.88 -2.59 6.51
C TYR A 20 1.71 -2.00 5.11
N LEU A 21 1.96 -0.70 4.93
CA LEU A 21 1.82 -0.04 3.62
C LEU A 21 2.80 -0.63 2.59
N GLU A 22 4.05 -0.88 2.96
CA GLU A 22 5.05 -1.50 2.08
C GLU A 22 4.69 -2.92 1.64
N ARG A 23 3.92 -3.65 2.46
CA ARG A 23 3.51 -5.03 2.16
C ARG A 23 2.18 -5.13 1.43
N CYS A 24 1.21 -4.31 1.81
CA CYS A 24 -0.17 -4.43 1.34
C CYS A 24 -0.48 -3.56 0.13
N VAL A 25 0.22 -2.44 -0.05
CA VAL A 25 0.07 -1.61 -1.25
C VAL A 25 1.10 -2.06 -2.30
N ARG A 26 0.65 -2.35 -3.52
CA ARG A 26 1.53 -2.90 -4.56
C ARG A 26 1.25 -2.29 -5.92
N VAL A 27 2.22 -2.34 -6.82
CA VAL A 27 2.01 -1.95 -8.22
C VAL A 27 1.48 -3.17 -8.99
N ALA A 28 0.37 -3.01 -9.71
CA ALA A 28 -0.17 -4.04 -10.57
C ALA A 28 0.89 -4.49 -11.59
N GLY A 29 1.02 -5.80 -11.81
CA GLY A 29 2.02 -6.35 -12.74
C GLY A 29 3.46 -6.43 -12.22
N ALA A 30 3.78 -5.91 -11.03
CA ALA A 30 5.13 -6.05 -10.43
C ALA A 30 5.58 -7.52 -10.27
N ARG A 31 4.64 -8.43 -9.98
CA ARG A 31 4.89 -9.88 -9.86
C ARG A 31 5.00 -10.60 -11.22
N ARG A 32 4.58 -9.96 -12.31
CA ARG A 32 4.52 -10.52 -13.69
C ARG A 32 5.70 -10.12 -14.57
N LYS A 33 6.74 -9.47 -14.03
CA LYS A 33 7.96 -9.07 -14.76
C LYS A 33 8.87 -10.24 -15.20
N LYS A 34 8.57 -11.51 -14.88
CA LYS A 34 9.28 -12.67 -15.47
C LYS A 34 8.67 -13.17 -16.79
N ALA A 35 7.53 -12.63 -17.25
CA ALA A 35 6.91 -13.05 -18.50
C ALA A 35 6.21 -11.88 -19.20
N LYS A 36 6.74 -11.49 -20.36
CA LYS A 36 6.24 -10.51 -21.35
C LYS A 36 6.76 -9.07 -21.28
N SER A 37 7.67 -8.81 -22.22
CA SER A 37 7.91 -7.62 -23.06
C SER A 37 7.53 -6.21 -22.59
N LYS A 38 8.49 -5.31 -22.84
CA LYS A 38 8.58 -3.84 -22.76
C LYS A 38 7.43 -3.00 -23.38
N ALA A 39 6.28 -3.58 -23.76
CA ALA A 39 5.19 -2.91 -24.47
C ALA A 39 3.91 -2.69 -23.62
N ALA A 40 3.83 -3.25 -22.40
CA ALA A 40 2.67 -3.09 -21.51
C ALA A 40 2.85 -1.99 -20.44
N ALA A 41 3.63 -0.94 -20.72
CA ALA A 41 3.72 0.26 -19.87
C ALA A 41 2.45 1.15 -19.98
N GLY A 42 1.28 0.53 -20.19
CA GLY A 42 0.00 1.14 -19.89
C GLY A 42 -0.07 1.43 -18.40
N ALA A 43 -0.68 2.57 -18.03
CA ALA A 43 -0.68 3.18 -16.70
C ALA A 43 -0.52 2.18 -15.54
N ALA A 44 0.53 2.37 -14.73
CA ALA A 44 0.76 1.57 -13.54
C ALA A 44 -0.41 1.77 -12.55
N THR A 45 -1.29 0.78 -12.46
CA THR A 45 -2.39 0.77 -11.49
C THR A 45 -1.85 0.37 -10.12
N ILE A 46 -2.23 1.10 -9.07
CA ILE A 46 -1.86 0.78 -7.70
C ILE A 46 -2.92 -0.15 -7.12
N VAL A 47 -2.51 -1.28 -6.54
CA VAL A 47 -3.42 -2.17 -5.84
C VAL A 47 -3.45 -1.79 -4.37
N LEU A 48 -4.66 -1.52 -3.86
CA LEU A 48 -4.90 -1.17 -2.46
C LEU A 48 -5.64 -2.31 -1.74
N PRO A 49 -5.30 -2.61 -0.49
CA PRO A 49 -6.10 -3.52 0.33
C PRO A 49 -7.46 -2.88 0.60
N LYS A 50 -8.55 -3.66 0.48
CA LYS A 50 -9.93 -3.19 0.66
C LYS A 50 -10.17 -2.45 1.98
N LEU A 51 -9.53 -2.85 3.08
CA LEU A 51 -9.64 -2.14 4.36
C LEU A 51 -9.09 -0.71 4.30
N LEU A 52 -7.95 -0.49 3.63
CA LEU A 52 -7.37 0.85 3.48
C LEU A 52 -8.27 1.74 2.63
N HIS A 53 -8.86 1.18 1.57
CA HIS A 53 -9.80 1.91 0.71
C HIS A 53 -11.12 2.24 1.44
N TRP A 54 -11.68 1.30 2.20
CA TRP A 54 -12.90 1.52 2.99
C TRP A 54 -12.74 2.62 4.03
N HIS A 55 -11.59 2.68 4.68
CA HIS A 55 -11.27 3.68 5.69
C HIS A 55 -10.47 4.86 5.11
N MET A 56 -10.52 5.09 3.79
CA MET A 56 -9.79 6.17 3.13
C MET A 56 -10.05 7.54 3.78
N ARG A 57 -11.30 7.81 4.17
CA ARG A 57 -11.71 9.09 4.80
C ARG A 57 -11.06 9.38 6.16
N CYS A 58 -10.41 8.40 6.77
CA CYS A 58 -9.58 8.63 7.95
C CYS A 58 -8.24 9.28 7.62
N PHE A 59 -7.85 9.28 6.33
CA PHE A 59 -6.52 9.69 5.86
C PHE A 59 -6.58 10.72 4.73
N ALA A 60 -7.62 10.69 3.88
CA ALA A 60 -7.72 11.46 2.65
C ALA A 60 -9.17 11.60 2.14
N ASP A 61 -9.43 12.65 1.34
CA ASP A 61 -10.76 12.95 0.81
C ASP A 61 -11.12 12.13 -0.44
N ASP A 62 -10.12 11.80 -1.26
CA ASP A 62 -10.25 11.02 -2.49
C ASP A 62 -9.05 10.09 -2.74
N VAL A 63 -9.15 9.30 -3.81
CA VAL A 63 -8.12 8.30 -4.17
C VAL A 63 -6.78 8.95 -4.49
N GLU A 64 -6.77 10.13 -5.09
CA GLU A 64 -5.54 10.85 -5.45
C GLU A 64 -4.80 11.28 -4.18
N SER A 65 -5.53 11.93 -3.28
CA SER A 65 -5.08 12.35 -1.96
C SER A 65 -4.65 11.16 -1.09
N LEU A 66 -5.31 10.01 -1.21
CA LEU A 66 -4.91 8.78 -0.53
C LEU A 66 -3.55 8.28 -1.02
N LEU A 67 -3.31 8.31 -2.34
CA LEU A 67 -2.03 7.89 -2.90
C LEU A 67 -0.91 8.86 -2.52
N GLU A 68 -1.18 10.16 -2.46
CA GLU A 68 -0.26 11.16 -1.90
C GLU A 68 0.05 10.88 -0.43
N TRP A 69 -0.98 10.60 0.37
CA TRP A 69 -0.81 10.22 1.76
C TRP A 69 0.08 8.98 1.87
N VAL A 70 -0.20 7.88 1.15
CA VAL A 70 0.64 6.68 1.14
C VAL A 70 2.08 7.02 0.76
N HIS A 71 2.30 7.83 -0.28
CA HIS A 71 3.64 8.23 -0.72
C HIS A 71 4.42 8.97 0.38
N SER A 72 3.74 9.86 1.11
CA SER A 72 4.31 10.62 2.23
C SER A 72 4.65 9.75 3.45
N GLN A 73 3.91 8.66 3.69
CA GLN A 73 4.19 7.75 4.79
C GLN A 73 5.41 6.87 4.51
N LEU A 74 5.73 6.59 3.24
CA LEU A 74 6.86 5.73 2.89
C LEU A 74 8.21 6.45 3.14
N PRO A 75 9.17 5.81 3.82
CA PRO A 75 10.48 6.41 4.07
C PRO A 75 11.28 6.61 2.77
N ARG A 76 12.39 7.35 2.84
CA ARG A 76 13.29 7.52 1.68
C ARG A 76 13.94 6.20 1.27
N ALA A 77 14.44 5.44 2.24
CA ALA A 77 14.97 4.09 2.06
C ALA A 77 13.88 3.02 2.24
N THR A 78 12.75 3.18 1.54
CA THR A 78 11.63 2.23 1.58
C THR A 78 12.00 0.88 0.97
N ARG A 79 11.40 -0.20 1.49
CA ARG A 79 11.49 -1.56 0.92
C ARG A 79 10.69 -1.69 -0.39
N ALA A 80 9.85 -0.70 -0.71
CA ALA A 80 9.02 -0.66 -1.92
C ALA A 80 9.33 0.58 -2.81
N PRO A 81 10.57 0.73 -3.33
CA PRO A 81 10.95 1.90 -4.12
C PRO A 81 10.12 2.04 -5.40
N GLU A 82 9.71 0.92 -5.99
CA GLU A 82 8.90 0.89 -7.21
C GLU A 82 7.48 1.39 -6.98
N LEU A 83 6.93 1.15 -5.78
CA LEU A 83 5.64 1.71 -5.38
C LEU A 83 5.73 3.24 -5.30
N LYS A 84 6.74 3.75 -4.60
CA LYS A 84 6.95 5.19 -4.43
C LYS A 84 7.17 5.91 -5.77
N ARG A 85 7.87 5.26 -6.72
CA ARG A 85 8.02 5.77 -8.09
C ARG A 85 6.69 5.72 -8.86
N ALA A 86 5.98 4.61 -8.82
CA ALA A 86 4.72 4.45 -9.55
C ALA A 86 3.65 5.45 -9.09
N ILE A 87 3.51 5.68 -7.78
CA ILE A 87 2.61 6.71 -7.25
C ILE A 87 2.99 8.09 -7.79
N ARG A 88 4.27 8.45 -7.71
CA ARG A 88 4.75 9.75 -8.22
C ARG A 88 4.43 9.91 -9.71
N GLU A 89 4.76 8.91 -10.52
CA GLU A 89 4.47 8.93 -11.96
C GLU A 89 2.97 8.99 -12.27
N LEU A 90 2.14 8.34 -11.48
CA LEU A 90 0.69 8.33 -11.66
C LEU A 90 0.07 9.70 -11.41
N LEU A 91 0.48 10.34 -10.31
CA LEU A 91 -0.02 11.65 -9.86
C LEU A 91 0.50 12.81 -10.71
N HIS A 92 1.77 12.75 -11.14
CA HIS A 92 2.41 13.86 -11.87
C HIS A 92 2.30 13.71 -13.40
N ARG A 93 1.50 12.76 -13.89
CA ARG A 93 1.12 12.73 -15.31
C ARG A 93 0.27 13.96 -15.58
N GLY A 94 0.59 14.74 -16.62
CA GLY A 94 -0.10 16.00 -16.94
C GLY A 94 -1.62 15.91 -17.05
N ARG A 95 -2.16 14.69 -17.25
CA ARG A 95 -3.54 14.37 -16.91
C ARG A 95 -3.58 13.04 -16.15
N PRO A 96 -3.94 13.02 -14.85
CA PRO A 96 -4.14 11.76 -14.14
C PRO A 96 -5.32 11.00 -14.77
N PRO A 97 -5.25 9.66 -14.84
CA PRO A 97 -6.38 8.87 -15.30
C PRO A 97 -7.55 8.99 -14.31
N ALA A 98 -8.77 8.64 -14.75
CA ALA A 98 -9.92 8.62 -13.84
C ALA A 98 -9.61 7.78 -12.58
N PRO A 99 -10.12 8.14 -11.39
CA PRO A 99 -9.81 7.46 -10.13
C PRO A 99 -9.98 5.94 -10.19
N GLU A 100 -11.02 5.46 -10.87
CA GLU A 100 -11.33 4.04 -11.08
C GLU A 100 -10.24 3.27 -11.83
N LYS A 101 -9.40 3.98 -12.61
CA LYS A 101 -8.28 3.41 -13.38
C LYS A 101 -6.94 3.57 -12.65
N MET A 102 -6.89 4.39 -11.60
CA MET A 102 -5.70 4.61 -10.77
C MET A 102 -5.47 3.44 -9.83
N VAL A 103 -6.56 2.89 -9.27
CA VAL A 103 -6.48 1.87 -8.23
C VAL A 103 -7.29 0.61 -8.54
N GLU A 104 -6.73 -0.54 -8.19
CA GLU A 104 -7.42 -1.83 -8.12
C GLU A 104 -7.59 -2.19 -6.64
N ILE A 105 -8.78 -2.61 -6.23
CA ILE A 105 -9.04 -2.97 -4.83
C ILE A 105 -8.87 -4.47 -4.66
N GLU A 106 -7.87 -4.85 -3.87
CA GLU A 106 -7.67 -6.25 -3.49
C GLU A 106 -8.79 -6.68 -2.54
N PRO A 107 -9.54 -7.75 -2.86
CA PRO A 107 -10.60 -8.26 -2.00
C PRO A 107 -10.10 -8.52 -0.58
N TYR A 108 -10.95 -8.23 0.39
CA TYR A 108 -10.70 -8.62 1.78
C TYR A 108 -11.14 -10.08 1.93
N ASP A 109 -10.17 -10.98 1.98
CA ASP A 109 -10.39 -12.35 2.40
C ASP A 109 -10.28 -12.41 3.92
N ALA A 110 -11.40 -12.66 4.60
CA ALA A 110 -11.47 -12.69 6.05
C ALA A 110 -11.08 -14.06 6.61
N ASP A 111 -10.61 -15.00 5.78
CA ASP A 111 -10.18 -16.32 6.21
C ASP A 111 -8.94 -16.23 7.10
N PHE A 112 -9.16 -16.11 8.41
CA PHE A 112 -8.13 -16.26 9.42
C PHE A 112 -8.00 -17.74 9.79
N ARG A 113 -6.77 -18.27 9.74
CA ARG A 113 -6.45 -19.52 10.43
C ARG A 113 -6.04 -19.19 11.84
N TYR A 114 -6.80 -19.68 12.81
CA TYR A 114 -6.36 -19.67 14.20
C TYR A 114 -5.07 -20.47 14.33
N LEU A 115 -4.00 -19.81 14.79
CA LEU A 115 -2.78 -20.48 15.25
C LEU A 115 -3.01 -21.00 16.68
N LEU A 116 -4.04 -21.82 16.87
CA LEU A 116 -4.20 -22.52 18.14
C LEU A 116 -3.16 -23.65 18.16
N PRO A 117 -2.32 -23.75 19.21
CA PRO A 117 -1.46 -24.90 19.37
C PRO A 117 -2.35 -26.15 19.42
N LEU A 118 -2.10 -27.11 18.53
CA LEU A 118 -2.70 -28.43 18.62
C LEU A 118 -2.09 -29.10 19.86
N VAL A 119 -2.80 -29.05 20.98
CA VAL A 119 -2.49 -29.86 22.15
C VAL A 119 -2.63 -31.32 21.74
N SER A 120 -1.49 -32.03 21.70
CA SER A 120 -1.42 -33.48 21.53
C SER A 120 -1.19 -34.11 22.90
#